data_AF-A0A183LIY2-F1
#
_entry.id   AF-A0A183LIY2-F1
#
_cell.length_a   1.000
_cell.length_b   1.000
_cell.length_c   1.000
_cell.angle_alpha   90.00
_cell.angle_beta   90.00
_cell.angle_gamma   90.00
#
_symmetry.space_group_name_H-M   'P 1'
#
loop_
_entity.id
_entity.type
_entity.pdbx_description
1 polymer ?
#
loop_
_entity_poly.entity_id
_entity_poly.type
_entity_poly.pdbx_seq_one_letter_code
_entity_poly.pdbx_strand_id
1 'polypeptide(L)'
;MQNECILLDRLQLTASPQDSQVLLFNIFKNGSSDILTEGTTLTRLMHRAQGRAEFHMVMSLLVVLKKFFQISDDLVSVLQGVDNVLIDFNQLVLRLLSQSKITLETYVQFLQQVTEKSSSNSNIVPEDGTIHELTTNALMYLENLLEFADIIGTTLSFTEAGPQATTNTLKYLTTIGQNHAFLENKFGNYLFNAIFALMTNLERKSEVYSEEIRRMIFQMNNIQYILKSIYKTNIHRYLLSQDREAVAKITSILDERKLFYTRCCADILHLRPFPESCGSSSIRRRRVSQFGSVLLASVLSPNLNTNHHKHSITNNEQSQDTMDEHLTKLIVIITLILTLCIPTNGHYSGKYKLVLYTSMCARMLSLPDGNILNRITGLINRSSIDQKERSFLKSLWNDFNNGLNTLTKQHHLISIPDRELKNSLEHQLVRDLVVLYRGFWEKSMSIAFTTNRDKYIKLSVEGFEIRIRNLFNGTSTNSTRQ
;
A
#
# COMPACT_ATOMS: atom_id res chain seq x y z
N MET A 1 -44.10 -10.90 19.59
CA MET A 1 -43.31 -11.94 20.28
C MET A 1 -43.35 -11.73 21.80
N GLN A 2 -42.55 -10.84 22.42
CA GLN A 2 -42.58 -10.61 23.89
C GLN A 2 -44.00 -10.48 24.48
N ASN A 3 -44.84 -9.61 23.89
CA ASN A 3 -46.24 -9.43 24.32
C ASN A 3 -47.09 -10.70 24.23
N GLU A 4 -46.82 -11.61 23.28
CA GLU A 4 -47.54 -12.88 23.13
C GLU A 4 -47.15 -13.86 24.23
N CYS A 5 -45.86 -13.90 24.61
CA CYS A 5 -45.40 -14.71 25.75
C CYS A 5 -46.09 -14.25 27.04
N ILE A 6 -46.12 -12.93 27.28
CA ILE A 6 -46.77 -12.31 28.44
C ILE A 6 -48.30 -12.54 28.39
N LEU A 7 -48.91 -12.54 27.20
CA LEU A 7 -50.33 -12.81 27.05
C LEU A 7 -50.67 -14.28 27.33
N LEU A 8 -49.92 -15.23 26.79
CA LEU A 8 -50.13 -16.67 27.04
C LEU A 8 -49.91 -17.04 28.51
N ASP A 9 -48.86 -16.51 29.14
CA ASP A 9 -48.58 -16.71 30.57
C ASP A 9 -49.73 -16.21 31.47
N ARG A 10 -50.28 -15.03 31.15
CA ARG A 10 -51.47 -14.48 31.83
C ARG A 10 -52.76 -15.28 31.58
N LEU A 11 -52.88 -15.93 30.43
CA LEU A 11 -54.09 -16.68 30.05
C LEU A 11 -54.12 -18.10 30.63
N GLN A 12 -52.96 -18.68 30.99
CA GLN A 12 -52.83 -19.99 31.66
C GLN A 12 -53.56 -21.15 30.95
N LEU A 13 -53.69 -21.08 29.61
CA LEU A 13 -54.52 -22.00 28.80
C LEU A 13 -53.94 -23.43 28.63
N THR A 14 -52.76 -23.70 29.19
CA THR A 14 -51.98 -24.93 28.91
C THR A 14 -51.64 -25.68 30.18
N ALA A 15 -52.07 -26.93 30.28
CA ALA A 15 -51.77 -27.79 31.43
C ALA A 15 -50.33 -28.33 31.45
N SER A 16 -49.62 -28.32 30.31
CA SER A 16 -48.20 -28.69 30.23
C SER A 16 -47.33 -27.59 29.59
N PRO A 17 -46.02 -27.54 29.90
CA PRO A 17 -45.09 -26.64 29.22
C PRO A 17 -44.95 -26.90 27.72
N GLN A 18 -45.20 -28.14 27.26
CA GLN A 18 -45.04 -28.54 25.87
C GLN A 18 -46.17 -27.97 24.99
N ASP A 19 -47.40 -27.94 25.50
CA ASP A 19 -48.53 -27.33 24.78
C ASP A 19 -48.31 -25.83 24.53
N SER A 20 -47.71 -25.15 25.51
CA SER A 20 -47.36 -23.72 25.41
C SER A 20 -46.30 -23.46 24.34
N GLN A 21 -45.28 -24.33 24.23
CA GLN A 21 -44.27 -24.25 23.17
C GLN A 21 -44.88 -24.45 21.77
N VAL A 22 -45.86 -25.37 21.62
CA VAL A 22 -46.57 -25.59 20.35
C VAL A 22 -47.46 -24.39 19.99
N LEU A 23 -48.12 -23.76 20.96
CA LEU A 23 -48.88 -22.52 20.75
C LEU A 23 -47.99 -21.35 20.35
N LEU A 24 -46.88 -21.12 21.06
CA LEU A 24 -45.88 -20.10 20.73
C LEU A 24 -45.31 -20.31 19.32
N PHE A 25 -44.98 -21.55 18.94
CA PHE A 25 -44.54 -21.89 17.59
C PHE A 25 -45.57 -21.46 16.54
N ASN A 26 -46.85 -21.82 16.72
CA ASN A 26 -47.90 -21.50 15.75
C ASN A 26 -48.15 -19.98 15.62
N ILE A 27 -48.06 -19.22 16.72
CA ILE A 27 -48.19 -17.75 16.71
C ILE A 27 -46.97 -17.11 16.01
N PHE A 28 -45.75 -17.57 16.30
CA PHE A 28 -44.53 -16.95 15.76
C PHE A 28 -44.23 -17.35 14.32
N LYS A 29 -44.67 -18.54 13.87
CA LYS A 29 -44.34 -19.12 12.56
C LYS A 29 -44.56 -18.16 11.40
N ASN A 30 -45.73 -17.53 11.30
CA ASN A 30 -46.09 -16.70 10.13
C ASN A 30 -45.20 -15.46 10.04
N GLY A 31 -45.21 -14.60 11.07
CA GLY A 31 -44.40 -13.38 11.08
C GLY A 31 -42.88 -13.64 11.08
N SER A 32 -42.42 -14.79 11.56
CA SER A 32 -41.03 -15.21 11.41
C SER A 32 -40.72 -15.59 9.96
N SER A 33 -41.60 -16.34 9.29
CA SER A 33 -41.46 -16.73 7.88
C SER A 33 -41.34 -15.52 6.95
N ASP A 34 -42.07 -14.44 7.22
CA ASP A 34 -41.98 -13.21 6.43
C ASP A 34 -40.60 -12.54 6.58
N ILE A 35 -40.07 -12.46 7.81
CA ILE A 35 -38.72 -11.93 8.07
C ILE A 35 -37.63 -12.82 7.45
N LEU A 36 -37.80 -14.14 7.50
CA LEU A 36 -36.87 -15.13 6.94
C LEU A 36 -36.84 -15.08 5.40
N THR A 37 -38.00 -14.92 4.75
CA THR A 37 -38.11 -14.82 3.29
C THR A 37 -37.57 -13.49 2.77
N GLU A 38 -37.82 -12.36 3.45
CA GLU A 38 -37.22 -11.08 3.06
C GLU A 38 -35.70 -11.07 3.29
N GLY A 39 -35.24 -11.60 4.44
CA GLY A 39 -33.81 -11.74 4.74
C GLY A 39 -33.04 -12.60 3.72
N THR A 40 -33.66 -13.63 3.15
CA THR A 40 -33.09 -14.42 2.05
C THR A 40 -33.23 -13.75 0.67
N THR A 41 -34.18 -12.83 0.49
CA THR A 41 -34.21 -11.94 -0.68
C THR A 41 -33.07 -10.93 -0.64
N LEU A 42 -32.75 -10.35 0.52
CA LEU A 42 -31.63 -9.41 0.67
C LEU A 42 -30.27 -10.04 0.32
N THR A 43 -29.96 -11.26 0.78
CA THR A 43 -28.70 -11.93 0.42
C THR A 43 -28.61 -12.23 -1.09
N ARG A 44 -29.72 -12.66 -1.70
CA ARG A 44 -29.84 -12.86 -3.16
C ARG A 44 -29.67 -11.56 -3.96
N LEU A 45 -30.17 -10.43 -3.44
CA LEU A 45 -29.96 -9.11 -4.04
C LEU A 45 -28.50 -8.66 -3.92
N MET A 46 -27.86 -8.86 -2.78
CA MET A 46 -26.43 -8.59 -2.60
C MET A 46 -25.56 -9.40 -3.56
N HIS A 47 -25.82 -10.71 -3.72
CA HIS A 47 -25.11 -11.54 -4.70
C HIS A 47 -25.22 -10.99 -6.15
N ARG A 48 -26.38 -10.43 -6.52
CA ARG A 48 -26.60 -9.78 -7.83
C ARG A 48 -25.96 -8.40 -7.95
N ALA A 49 -25.82 -7.65 -6.87
CA ALA A 49 -25.09 -6.39 -6.82
C ALA A 49 -23.56 -6.62 -6.87
N GLN A 50 -23.06 -7.62 -6.15
CA GLN A 50 -21.65 -8.08 -6.24
C GLN A 50 -21.28 -8.48 -7.68
N GLY A 51 -22.14 -9.21 -8.38
CA GLY A 51 -21.95 -9.54 -9.80
C GLY A 51 -21.95 -8.34 -10.78
N ARG A 52 -22.38 -7.15 -10.32
CA ARG A 52 -22.35 -5.87 -11.04
C ARG A 52 -21.30 -4.89 -10.49
N ALA A 53 -20.43 -5.34 -9.57
CA ALA A 53 -19.48 -4.52 -8.82
C ALA A 53 -20.11 -3.39 -7.95
N GLU A 54 -21.39 -3.51 -7.60
CA GLU A 54 -22.12 -2.57 -6.74
C GLU A 54 -21.86 -2.87 -5.24
N PHE A 55 -20.59 -2.93 -4.85
CA PHE A 55 -20.16 -3.32 -3.49
C PHE A 55 -20.70 -2.42 -2.37
N HIS A 56 -21.06 -1.18 -2.68
CA HIS A 56 -21.71 -0.26 -1.74
C HIS A 56 -23.05 -0.80 -1.19
N MET A 57 -23.72 -1.71 -1.91
CA MET A 57 -24.96 -2.35 -1.44
C MET A 57 -24.76 -3.24 -0.20
N VAL A 58 -23.52 -3.57 0.18
CA VAL A 58 -23.23 -4.32 1.42
C VAL A 58 -23.70 -3.58 2.67
N MET A 59 -23.78 -2.23 2.61
CA MET A 59 -24.29 -1.40 3.71
C MET A 59 -25.72 -1.82 4.12
N SER A 60 -26.57 -2.25 3.17
CA SER A 60 -27.92 -2.73 3.48
C SER A 60 -27.90 -4.03 4.31
N LEU A 61 -26.95 -4.95 4.05
CA LEU A 61 -26.77 -6.14 4.89
C LEU A 61 -26.17 -5.77 6.25
N LEU A 62 -25.21 -4.84 6.29
CA LEU A 62 -24.57 -4.38 7.53
C LEU A 62 -25.56 -3.66 8.46
N VAL A 63 -26.53 -2.90 7.92
CA VAL A 63 -27.63 -2.29 8.71
C VAL A 63 -28.57 -3.37 9.29
N VAL A 64 -28.94 -4.39 8.50
CA VAL A 64 -29.77 -5.50 9.00
C VAL A 64 -29.02 -6.32 10.07
N LEU A 65 -27.73 -6.60 9.85
CA LEU A 65 -26.87 -7.23 10.84
C LEU A 65 -26.75 -6.36 12.11
N LYS A 66 -26.53 -5.04 11.99
CA LYS A 66 -26.53 -4.08 13.11
C LYS A 66 -27.78 -4.22 13.97
N LYS A 67 -28.95 -4.42 13.34
CA LYS A 67 -30.20 -4.65 14.09
C LYS A 67 -30.26 -6.04 14.73
N PHE A 68 -29.80 -7.09 14.08
CA PHE A 68 -29.70 -8.43 14.69
C PHE A 68 -28.76 -8.47 15.90
N PHE A 69 -27.61 -7.79 15.85
CA PHE A 69 -26.76 -7.61 17.04
C PHE A 69 -27.54 -6.96 18.19
N GLN A 70 -28.18 -5.82 17.95
CA GLN A 70 -28.92 -5.06 18.98
C GLN A 70 -30.06 -5.83 19.65
N ILE A 71 -30.67 -6.83 19.00
CA ILE A 71 -31.83 -7.58 19.53
C ILE A 71 -31.50 -9.04 19.86
N SER A 72 -30.23 -9.44 19.81
CA SER A 72 -29.88 -10.86 19.82
C SER A 72 -30.17 -11.57 21.16
N ASP A 73 -29.88 -10.95 22.30
CA ASP A 73 -30.25 -11.50 23.63
C ASP A 73 -31.78 -11.51 23.85
N ASP A 74 -32.49 -10.45 23.44
CA ASP A 74 -33.97 -10.39 23.46
C ASP A 74 -34.58 -11.50 22.60
N LEU A 75 -34.06 -11.72 21.39
CA LEU A 75 -34.57 -12.71 20.44
C LEU A 75 -34.29 -14.14 20.93
N VAL A 76 -33.11 -14.39 21.51
CA VAL A 76 -32.74 -15.70 22.07
C VAL A 76 -33.55 -16.05 23.30
N SER A 77 -33.81 -15.10 24.21
CA SER A 77 -34.62 -15.32 25.40
C SER A 77 -36.11 -15.52 25.06
N VAL A 78 -36.64 -14.78 24.09
CA VAL A 78 -38.05 -14.85 23.69
C VAL A 78 -38.38 -16.10 22.85
N LEU A 79 -37.40 -16.65 22.13
CA LEU A 79 -37.54 -17.91 21.38
C LEU A 79 -37.10 -19.15 22.18
N GLN A 80 -36.83 -19.02 23.49
CA GLN A 80 -36.42 -20.15 24.33
C GLN A 80 -37.54 -21.20 24.42
N GLY A 81 -37.30 -22.40 23.87
CA GLY A 81 -38.31 -23.45 23.76
C GLY A 81 -39.12 -23.44 22.45
N VAL A 82 -38.79 -22.55 21.51
CA VAL A 82 -39.36 -22.52 20.14
C VAL A 82 -38.24 -22.83 19.13
N ASP A 83 -37.55 -23.95 19.36
CA ASP A 83 -36.23 -24.24 18.77
C ASP A 83 -36.21 -24.20 17.23
N ASN A 84 -37.27 -24.63 16.55
CA ASN A 84 -37.39 -24.54 15.09
C ASN A 84 -37.20 -23.10 14.56
N VAL A 85 -37.92 -22.15 15.16
CA VAL A 85 -37.87 -20.73 14.75
C VAL A 85 -36.52 -20.12 15.13
N LEU A 86 -35.96 -20.51 16.29
CA LEU A 86 -34.62 -20.10 16.70
C LEU A 86 -33.54 -20.61 15.74
N ILE A 87 -33.63 -21.86 15.28
CA ILE A 87 -32.72 -22.45 14.28
C ILE A 87 -32.81 -21.68 12.96
N ASP A 88 -34.02 -21.36 12.48
CA ASP A 88 -34.19 -20.61 11.23
C ASP A 88 -33.61 -19.18 11.32
N PHE A 89 -33.79 -18.48 12.45
CA PHE A 89 -33.13 -17.18 12.67
C PHE A 89 -31.60 -17.28 12.74
N ASN A 90 -31.04 -18.31 13.40
CA ASN A 90 -29.60 -18.57 13.39
C ASN A 90 -29.09 -18.81 11.96
N GLN A 91 -29.82 -19.59 11.15
CA GLN A 91 -29.49 -19.79 9.73
C GLN A 91 -29.58 -18.51 8.89
N LEU A 92 -30.55 -17.64 9.14
CA LEU A 92 -30.65 -16.35 8.44
C LEU A 92 -29.44 -15.46 8.75
N VAL A 93 -29.10 -15.29 10.04
CA VAL A 93 -27.95 -14.47 10.44
C VAL A 93 -26.64 -15.05 9.90
N LEU A 94 -26.48 -16.38 9.92
CA LEU A 94 -25.35 -17.08 9.29
C LEU A 94 -25.24 -16.76 7.79
N ARG A 95 -26.36 -16.77 7.04
CA ARG A 95 -26.39 -16.42 5.61
C ARG A 95 -26.06 -14.93 5.37
N LEU A 96 -26.55 -14.03 6.23
CA LEU A 96 -26.25 -12.59 6.16
C LEU A 96 -24.78 -12.29 6.44
N LEU A 97 -24.19 -12.90 7.48
CA LEU A 97 -22.76 -12.80 7.79
C LEU A 97 -21.91 -13.37 6.64
N SER A 98 -22.21 -14.58 6.18
CA SER A 98 -21.48 -15.25 5.10
C SER A 98 -21.49 -14.44 3.80
N GLN A 99 -22.67 -13.96 3.37
CA GLN A 99 -22.77 -13.12 2.17
C GLN A 99 -22.06 -11.78 2.34
N SER A 100 -22.13 -11.15 3.51
CA SER A 100 -21.42 -9.89 3.79
C SER A 100 -19.90 -10.09 3.76
N LYS A 101 -19.40 -11.18 4.37
CA LYS A 101 -17.98 -11.56 4.32
C LYS A 101 -17.51 -11.76 2.88
N ILE A 102 -18.22 -12.58 2.10
CA ILE A 102 -17.89 -12.87 0.70
C ILE A 102 -17.86 -11.58 -0.13
N THR A 103 -18.82 -10.68 0.06
CA THR A 103 -18.86 -9.39 -0.64
C THR A 103 -17.68 -8.48 -0.26
N LEU A 104 -17.33 -8.39 1.03
CA LEU A 104 -16.17 -7.62 1.52
C LEU A 104 -14.85 -8.18 0.98
N GLU A 105 -14.63 -9.49 1.06
CA GLU A 105 -13.43 -10.15 0.52
C GLU A 105 -13.34 -10.01 -1.01
N THR A 106 -14.47 -10.13 -1.72
CA THR A 106 -14.54 -9.90 -3.17
C THR A 106 -14.26 -8.45 -3.53
N TYR A 107 -14.59 -7.47 -2.68
CA TYR A 107 -14.23 -6.07 -2.90
C TYR A 107 -12.71 -5.85 -2.84
N VAL A 108 -12.00 -6.48 -1.89
CA VAL A 108 -10.52 -6.43 -1.84
C VAL A 108 -9.91 -7.08 -3.09
N GLN A 109 -10.47 -8.20 -3.54
CA GLN A 109 -10.06 -8.83 -4.79
C GLN A 109 -10.31 -7.91 -6.00
N PHE A 110 -11.47 -7.26 -6.08
CA PHE A 110 -11.81 -6.27 -7.12
C PHE A 110 -10.85 -5.07 -7.13
N LEU A 111 -10.47 -4.55 -5.95
CA LEU A 111 -9.44 -3.51 -5.84
C LEU A 111 -8.08 -3.99 -6.33
N GLN A 112 -7.72 -5.26 -6.13
CA GLN A 112 -6.43 -5.82 -6.54
C GLN A 112 -6.39 -6.21 -8.03
N GLN A 113 -7.50 -6.70 -8.56
CA GLN A 113 -7.63 -7.28 -9.90
C GLN A 113 -7.55 -6.22 -11.01
N VAL A 114 -7.07 -6.67 -12.16
CA VAL A 114 -7.32 -6.00 -13.44
C VAL A 114 -8.67 -6.49 -13.94
N THR A 115 -9.52 -5.60 -14.44
CA THR A 115 -10.69 -6.03 -15.23
C THR A 115 -10.20 -6.56 -16.58
N GLU A 116 -9.85 -7.85 -16.62
CA GLU A 116 -9.46 -8.55 -17.86
C GLU A 116 -10.60 -8.53 -18.90
N LYS A 117 -11.85 -8.42 -18.43
CA LYS A 117 -12.99 -7.99 -19.24
C LYS A 117 -12.86 -6.48 -19.52
N SER A 118 -12.21 -6.18 -20.63
CA SER A 118 -11.87 -4.84 -21.10
C SER A 118 -13.09 -4.00 -21.53
N SER A 119 -13.79 -3.45 -20.54
CA SER A 119 -14.49 -2.17 -20.75
C SER A 119 -13.42 -1.11 -21.02
N SER A 120 -13.45 -0.46 -22.19
CA SER A 120 -12.40 0.47 -22.66
C SER A 120 -11.97 1.53 -21.64
N ASN A 121 -12.90 1.93 -20.77
CA ASN A 121 -12.72 3.01 -19.81
C ASN A 121 -11.94 2.58 -18.55
N SER A 122 -11.83 1.30 -18.22
CA SER A 122 -11.28 0.85 -16.93
C SER A 122 -9.77 1.02 -16.79
N ASN A 123 -9.05 1.16 -17.91
CA ASN A 123 -7.61 1.46 -17.96
C ASN A 123 -7.30 2.94 -18.24
N ILE A 124 -8.31 3.82 -18.31
CA ILE A 124 -8.05 5.26 -18.40
C ILE A 124 -7.36 5.72 -17.12
N VAL A 125 -6.24 6.41 -17.29
CA VAL A 125 -5.49 7.10 -16.23
C VAL A 125 -5.34 8.57 -16.64
N PRO A 126 -5.37 9.54 -15.71
CA PRO A 126 -5.32 10.96 -16.07
C PRO A 126 -4.03 11.33 -16.80
N GLU A 127 -4.11 12.07 -17.91
CA GLU A 127 -2.92 12.36 -18.74
C GLU A 127 -1.82 13.12 -17.98
N ASP A 128 -2.20 13.93 -16.98
CA ASP A 128 -1.33 14.71 -16.11
C ASP A 128 -0.81 13.94 -14.88
N GLY A 129 -1.21 12.68 -14.70
CA GLY A 129 -0.87 11.91 -13.51
C GLY A 129 -1.53 12.39 -12.21
N THR A 130 -2.66 13.11 -12.26
CA THR A 130 -3.41 13.49 -11.04
C THR A 130 -4.04 12.29 -10.32
N ILE A 131 -4.78 12.55 -9.24
CA ILE A 131 -5.47 11.53 -8.43
C ILE A 131 -6.50 10.79 -9.30
N HIS A 132 -6.51 9.45 -9.20
CA HIS A 132 -7.44 8.60 -9.94
C HIS A 132 -8.76 8.47 -9.18
N GLU A 133 -9.90 8.53 -9.88
CA GLU A 133 -11.24 8.33 -9.31
C GLU A 133 -11.40 7.03 -8.49
N LEU A 134 -10.72 5.94 -8.87
CA LEU A 134 -10.68 4.69 -8.10
C LEU A 134 -10.20 4.92 -6.66
N THR A 135 -9.24 5.83 -6.46
CA THR A 135 -8.69 6.18 -5.15
C THR A 135 -9.70 6.96 -4.31
N THR A 136 -10.40 7.94 -4.89
CA THR A 136 -11.45 8.71 -4.16
C THR A 136 -12.63 7.83 -3.80
N ASN A 137 -13.10 7.01 -4.74
CA ASN A 137 -14.27 6.15 -4.57
C ASN A 137 -14.00 5.02 -3.57
N ALA A 138 -12.79 4.43 -3.60
CA ALA A 138 -12.40 3.41 -2.63
C ALA A 138 -12.29 3.96 -1.22
N LEU A 139 -11.64 5.12 -1.03
CA LEU A 139 -11.50 5.72 0.30
C LEU A 139 -12.84 6.17 0.87
N MET A 140 -13.75 6.71 0.05
CA MET A 140 -15.13 7.04 0.47
C MET A 140 -15.91 5.78 0.92
N TYR A 141 -15.78 4.67 0.19
CA TYR A 141 -16.38 3.40 0.59
C TYR A 141 -15.81 2.86 1.91
N LEU A 142 -14.48 2.91 2.10
CA LEU A 142 -13.83 2.50 3.35
C LEU A 142 -14.17 3.41 4.54
N GLU A 143 -14.37 4.71 4.31
CA GLU A 143 -14.84 5.68 5.30
C GLU A 143 -16.29 5.37 5.75
N ASN A 144 -17.18 5.03 4.81
CA ASN A 144 -18.55 4.62 5.12
C ASN A 144 -18.64 3.30 5.92
N LEU A 145 -17.67 2.39 5.77
CA LEU A 145 -17.63 1.13 6.54
C LEU A 145 -17.31 1.35 8.03
N LEU A 146 -16.75 2.52 8.43
CA LEU A 146 -16.34 2.78 9.81
C LEU A 146 -17.51 2.75 10.81
N GLU A 147 -18.74 3.04 10.37
CA GLU A 147 -19.97 2.98 11.21
C GLU A 147 -20.40 1.54 11.57
N PHE A 148 -19.75 0.54 10.94
CA PHE A 148 -20.06 -0.89 11.07
C PHE A 148 -18.85 -1.71 11.54
N ALA A 149 -17.80 -1.06 12.07
CA ALA A 149 -16.52 -1.68 12.43
C ALA A 149 -16.64 -3.00 13.23
N ASP A 150 -17.39 -3.03 14.32
CA ASP A 150 -17.58 -4.24 15.16
C ASP A 150 -18.31 -5.37 14.42
N ILE A 151 -19.30 -5.01 13.60
CA ILE A 151 -20.11 -5.95 12.81
C ILE A 151 -19.25 -6.56 11.70
N ILE A 152 -18.42 -5.75 11.04
CA ILE A 152 -17.47 -6.19 10.03
C ILE A 152 -16.38 -7.07 10.67
N GLY A 153 -15.80 -6.65 11.80
CA GLY A 153 -14.83 -7.43 12.55
C GLY A 153 -15.37 -8.82 12.89
N THR A 154 -16.63 -8.89 13.36
CA THR A 154 -17.30 -10.16 13.68
C THR A 154 -17.60 -10.98 12.43
N THR A 155 -18.07 -10.33 11.36
CA THR A 155 -18.34 -10.95 10.04
C THR A 155 -17.09 -11.61 9.48
N LEU A 156 -15.92 -11.00 9.66
CA LEU A 156 -14.63 -11.52 9.22
C LEU A 156 -14.13 -12.67 10.11
N SER A 157 -14.26 -12.55 11.43
CA SER A 157 -13.82 -13.57 12.40
C SER A 157 -14.71 -14.81 12.48
N PHE A 158 -15.98 -14.71 12.07
CA PHE A 158 -17.00 -15.74 12.27
C PHE A 158 -16.55 -17.15 11.82
N THR A 159 -15.87 -17.26 10.68
CA THR A 159 -15.40 -18.55 10.13
C THR A 159 -14.29 -19.20 10.97
N GLU A 160 -13.59 -18.45 11.83
CA GLU A 160 -12.54 -18.96 12.71
C GLU A 160 -13.11 -19.59 14.00
N ALA A 161 -14.39 -19.34 14.32
CA ALA A 161 -15.03 -19.77 15.58
C ALA A 161 -15.59 -21.21 15.57
N GLY A 162 -15.47 -21.93 14.45
CA GLY A 162 -15.81 -23.34 14.35
C GLY A 162 -17.31 -23.69 14.40
N PRO A 163 -17.68 -24.99 14.43
CA PRO A 163 -19.06 -25.43 14.20
C PRO A 163 -20.06 -24.92 15.24
N GLN A 164 -19.70 -24.81 16.51
CA GLN A 164 -20.61 -24.38 17.58
C GLN A 164 -21.08 -22.92 17.40
N ALA A 165 -20.23 -22.05 16.85
CA ALA A 165 -20.61 -20.70 16.48
C ALA A 165 -21.60 -20.67 15.31
N THR A 166 -21.54 -21.64 14.38
CA THR A 166 -22.51 -21.74 13.28
C THR A 166 -23.89 -22.15 13.78
N THR A 167 -23.99 -23.15 14.66
CA THR A 167 -25.26 -23.60 15.24
C THR A 167 -25.93 -22.52 16.10
N ASN A 168 -25.15 -21.79 16.91
CA ASN A 168 -25.65 -20.78 17.85
C ASN A 168 -25.23 -19.35 17.45
N THR A 169 -25.32 -19.02 16.15
CA THR A 169 -24.87 -17.74 15.57
C THR A 169 -25.34 -16.49 16.36
N LEU A 170 -26.60 -16.44 16.83
CA LEU A 170 -27.13 -15.34 17.63
C LEU A 170 -26.41 -15.16 18.97
N LYS A 171 -26.14 -16.25 19.69
CA LYS A 171 -25.38 -16.23 20.97
C LYS A 171 -23.88 -15.94 20.74
N TYR A 172 -23.35 -16.29 19.57
CA TYR A 172 -22.01 -15.90 19.17
C TYR A 172 -21.89 -14.38 19.01
N LEU A 173 -22.89 -13.70 18.42
CA LEU A 173 -22.89 -12.23 18.28
C LEU A 173 -22.69 -11.52 19.63
N THR A 174 -23.43 -11.94 20.66
CA THR A 174 -23.41 -11.30 21.98
C THR A 174 -22.13 -11.63 22.74
N THR A 175 -21.66 -12.87 22.63
CA THR A 175 -20.38 -13.32 23.23
C THR A 175 -19.17 -12.59 22.63
N ILE A 176 -19.11 -12.43 21.30
CA ILE A 176 -17.95 -11.80 20.65
C ILE A 176 -18.02 -10.28 20.62
N GLY A 177 -19.22 -9.68 20.61
CA GLY A 177 -19.42 -8.23 20.66
C GLY A 177 -18.70 -7.55 21.83
N GLN A 178 -18.55 -8.24 22.96
CA GLN A 178 -17.80 -7.77 24.13
C GLN A 178 -16.30 -7.55 23.87
N ASN A 179 -15.72 -8.23 22.86
CA ASN A 179 -14.29 -8.21 22.56
C ASN A 179 -13.93 -7.14 21.50
N HIS A 180 -14.43 -5.91 21.66
CA HIS A 180 -14.23 -4.81 20.70
C HIS A 180 -12.79 -4.68 20.17
N ALA A 181 -11.76 -4.77 21.01
CA ALA A 181 -10.35 -4.66 20.57
C ALA A 181 -9.92 -5.75 19.56
N PHE A 182 -10.52 -6.95 19.62
CA PHE A 182 -10.31 -8.00 18.62
C PHE A 182 -11.08 -7.71 17.32
N LEU A 183 -12.28 -7.13 17.44
CA LEU A 183 -13.10 -6.72 16.29
C LEU A 183 -12.45 -5.55 15.53
N GLU A 184 -11.95 -4.53 16.24
CA GLU A 184 -11.15 -3.44 15.68
C GLU A 184 -9.92 -3.98 14.93
N ASN A 185 -9.19 -4.94 15.52
CA ASN A 185 -8.04 -5.57 14.89
C ASN A 185 -8.42 -6.30 13.58
N LYS A 186 -9.51 -7.09 13.58
CA LYS A 186 -10.01 -7.78 12.37
C LYS A 186 -10.44 -6.79 11.28
N PHE A 187 -11.11 -5.69 11.65
CA PHE A 187 -11.47 -4.63 10.72
C PHE A 187 -10.25 -3.83 10.22
N GLY A 188 -9.25 -3.58 11.07
CA GLY A 188 -7.96 -2.98 10.72
C GLY A 188 -7.21 -3.79 9.67
N ASN A 189 -7.13 -5.11 9.83
CA ASN A 189 -6.59 -6.03 8.82
C ASN A 189 -7.31 -5.90 7.47
N TYR A 190 -8.64 -5.80 7.48
CA TYR A 190 -9.43 -5.59 6.27
C TYR A 190 -9.12 -4.25 5.59
N LEU A 191 -9.12 -3.15 6.34
CA LEU A 191 -8.80 -1.82 5.84
C LEU A 191 -7.39 -1.77 5.24
N PHE A 192 -6.39 -2.36 5.92
CA PHE A 192 -5.02 -2.45 5.43
C PHE A 192 -4.94 -3.22 4.11
N ASN A 193 -5.58 -4.38 4.02
CA ASN A 193 -5.59 -5.19 2.81
C ASN A 193 -6.30 -4.48 1.64
N ALA A 194 -7.39 -3.76 1.89
CA ALA A 194 -8.09 -2.96 0.87
C ALA A 194 -7.22 -1.79 0.36
N ILE A 195 -6.60 -1.04 1.26
CA ILE A 195 -5.69 0.07 0.91
C ILE A 195 -4.46 -0.44 0.15
N PHE A 196 -3.90 -1.58 0.56
CA PHE A 196 -2.76 -2.20 -0.11
C PHE A 196 -3.10 -2.75 -1.51
N ALA A 197 -4.29 -3.35 -1.66
CA ALA A 197 -4.81 -3.78 -2.96
C ALA A 197 -4.97 -2.58 -3.93
N LEU A 198 -5.56 -1.47 -3.44
CA LEU A 198 -5.67 -0.20 -4.16
C LEU A 198 -4.29 0.34 -4.58
N MET A 199 -3.33 0.43 -3.65
CA MET A 199 -1.96 0.88 -3.95
C MET A 199 -1.26 0.00 -5.00
N THR A 200 -1.45 -1.32 -4.93
CA THR A 200 -0.88 -2.27 -5.90
C THR A 200 -1.50 -2.10 -7.29
N ASN A 201 -2.81 -1.83 -7.38
CA ASN A 201 -3.48 -1.56 -8.65
C ASN A 201 -3.05 -0.19 -9.24
N LEU A 202 -2.84 0.82 -8.40
CA LEU A 202 -2.32 2.12 -8.81
C LEU A 202 -0.86 2.04 -9.31
N GLU A 203 0.02 1.24 -8.69
CA GLU A 203 1.35 0.95 -9.24
C GLU A 203 1.22 0.34 -10.65
N ARG A 204 0.40 -0.69 -10.81
CA ARG A 204 0.17 -1.35 -12.11
C ARG A 204 -0.42 -0.39 -13.16
N LYS A 205 -1.42 0.42 -12.81
CA LYS A 205 -2.02 1.44 -13.68
C LYS A 205 -1.02 2.50 -14.12
N SER A 206 -0.03 2.83 -13.29
CA SER A 206 1.03 3.77 -13.67
C SER A 206 1.94 3.25 -14.79
N GLU A 207 1.99 1.94 -15.07
CA GLU A 207 2.81 1.38 -16.16
C GLU A 207 2.35 1.83 -17.56
N VAL A 208 1.12 2.36 -17.69
CA VAL A 208 0.54 2.89 -18.93
C VAL A 208 1.29 4.11 -19.46
N TYR A 209 1.81 4.99 -18.58
CA TYR A 209 2.60 6.15 -19.04
C TYR A 209 3.96 5.71 -19.58
N SER A 210 4.45 6.32 -20.66
CA SER A 210 5.83 6.11 -21.13
C SER A 210 6.86 6.68 -20.17
N GLU A 211 6.63 7.91 -19.70
CA GLU A 211 7.61 8.70 -18.94
C GLU A 211 7.66 8.30 -17.46
N GLU A 212 8.82 7.84 -16.98
CA GLU A 212 9.01 7.38 -15.59
C GLU A 212 8.68 8.48 -14.56
N ILE A 213 8.99 9.74 -14.87
CA ILE A 213 8.58 10.92 -14.10
C ILE A 213 7.07 10.93 -13.86
N ARG A 214 6.25 10.73 -14.91
CA ARG A 214 4.79 10.74 -14.79
C ARG A 214 4.28 9.55 -13.97
N ARG A 215 4.93 8.38 -14.08
CA ARG A 215 4.63 7.22 -13.24
C ARG A 215 4.82 7.52 -11.76
N MET A 216 5.97 8.10 -11.40
CA MET A 216 6.27 8.44 -10.01
C MET A 216 5.33 9.52 -9.47
N ILE A 217 5.06 10.59 -10.23
CA ILE A 217 4.11 11.63 -9.84
C ILE A 217 2.71 11.04 -9.58
N PHE A 218 2.20 10.22 -10.50
CA PHE A 218 0.90 9.57 -10.34
C PHE A 218 0.84 8.69 -9.08
N GLN A 219 1.87 7.88 -8.82
CA GLN A 219 1.94 7.07 -7.61
C GLN A 219 1.96 7.96 -6.36
N MET A 220 2.82 8.98 -6.31
CA MET A 220 2.95 9.88 -5.15
C MET A 220 1.67 10.67 -4.88
N ASN A 221 1.01 11.20 -5.91
CA ASN A 221 -0.27 11.92 -5.79
C ASN A 221 -1.35 11.05 -5.12
N ASN A 222 -1.50 9.81 -5.58
CA ASN A 222 -2.52 8.92 -5.05
C ASN A 222 -2.15 8.39 -3.65
N ILE A 223 -0.88 8.11 -3.37
CA ILE A 223 -0.43 7.68 -2.03
C ILE A 223 -0.54 8.83 -1.01
N GLN A 224 -0.21 10.07 -1.40
CA GLN A 224 -0.41 11.26 -0.56
C GLN A 224 -1.90 11.48 -0.25
N TYR A 225 -2.78 11.29 -1.24
CA TYR A 225 -4.23 11.37 -1.01
C TYR A 225 -4.71 10.26 -0.06
N ILE A 226 -4.24 9.02 -0.23
CA ILE A 226 -4.50 7.90 0.70
C ILE A 226 -4.06 8.26 2.13
N LEU A 227 -2.83 8.73 2.32
CA LEU A 227 -2.32 9.14 3.64
C LEU A 227 -3.15 10.27 4.26
N LYS A 228 -3.49 11.31 3.48
CA LYS A 228 -4.34 12.41 3.99
C LYS A 228 -5.74 11.95 4.34
N SER A 229 -6.34 11.02 3.60
CA SER A 229 -7.62 10.41 3.98
C SER A 229 -7.51 9.52 5.22
N ILE A 230 -6.41 8.76 5.39
CA ILE A 230 -6.15 7.95 6.60
C ILE A 230 -6.11 8.81 7.87
N TYR A 231 -5.51 10.02 7.80
CA TYR A 231 -5.44 10.96 8.93
C TYR A 231 -6.67 11.85 9.09
N LYS A 232 -7.34 12.25 8.00
CA LYS A 232 -8.59 13.04 8.05
C LYS A 232 -9.76 12.24 8.60
N THR A 233 -9.76 10.92 8.36
CA THR A 233 -10.78 9.98 8.86
C THR A 233 -10.25 9.19 10.06
N ASN A 234 -11.12 8.39 10.69
CA ASN A 234 -10.73 7.49 11.77
C ASN A 234 -10.06 6.18 11.30
N ILE A 235 -9.74 6.02 10.00
CA ILE A 235 -9.06 4.82 9.47
C ILE A 235 -7.74 4.54 10.21
N HIS A 236 -6.96 5.58 10.54
CA HIS A 236 -5.67 5.43 11.23
C HIS A 236 -5.77 4.65 12.56
N ARG A 237 -6.86 4.80 13.34
CA ARG A 237 -7.08 4.07 14.60
C ARG A 237 -7.11 2.57 14.37
N TYR A 238 -7.92 2.12 13.41
CA TYR A 238 -8.10 0.71 13.10
C TYR A 238 -6.82 0.09 12.53
N LEU A 239 -6.10 0.80 11.65
CA LEU A 239 -4.80 0.35 11.16
C LEU A 239 -3.79 0.13 12.32
N LEU A 240 -3.71 1.07 13.26
CA LEU A 240 -2.82 0.96 14.42
C LEU A 240 -3.23 -0.12 15.43
N SER A 241 -4.52 -0.51 15.47
CA SER A 241 -5.00 -1.66 16.26
C SER A 241 -4.56 -3.01 15.68
N GLN A 242 -4.28 -3.04 14.37
CA GLN A 242 -3.80 -4.20 13.61
C GLN A 242 -2.27 -4.27 13.60
N ASP A 243 -1.60 -3.17 13.25
CA ASP A 243 -0.15 -3.06 13.21
C ASP A 243 0.30 -1.62 13.52
N ARG A 244 1.11 -1.46 14.56
CA ARG A 244 1.63 -0.15 15.00
C ARG A 244 2.52 0.54 13.95
N GLU A 245 3.06 -0.22 13.00
CA GLU A 245 3.86 0.31 11.89
C GLU A 245 3.06 0.43 10.57
N ALA A 246 1.75 0.13 10.54
CA ALA A 246 0.93 0.11 9.32
C ALA A 246 0.98 1.43 8.53
N VAL A 247 0.74 2.57 9.22
CA VAL A 247 0.78 3.89 8.59
C VAL A 247 2.22 4.28 8.20
N ALA A 248 3.21 3.92 9.03
CA ALA A 248 4.62 4.17 8.74
C ALA A 248 5.10 3.41 7.50
N LYS A 249 4.59 2.20 7.23
CA LYS A 249 4.85 1.43 6.01
C LYS A 249 4.31 2.15 4.77
N ILE A 250 3.10 2.71 4.83
CA ILE A 250 2.52 3.50 3.71
C ILE A 250 3.34 4.78 3.47
N THR A 251 3.73 5.50 4.53
CA THR A 251 4.61 6.68 4.43
C THR A 251 5.98 6.34 3.85
N SER A 252 6.59 5.23 4.28
CA SER A 252 7.88 4.77 3.74
C SER A 252 7.82 4.43 2.25
N ILE A 253 6.67 3.97 1.74
CA ILE A 253 6.48 3.76 0.29
C ILE A 253 6.42 5.11 -0.43
N LEU A 254 5.72 6.12 0.11
CA LEU A 254 5.71 7.47 -0.47
C LEU A 254 7.13 8.05 -0.56
N ASP A 255 7.91 7.98 0.52
CA ASP A 255 9.26 8.54 0.56
C ASP A 255 10.25 7.76 -0.34
N GLU A 256 10.08 6.44 -0.51
CA GLU A 256 10.81 5.68 -1.54
C GLU A 256 10.46 6.18 -2.96
N ARG A 257 9.20 6.53 -3.25
CA ARG A 257 8.84 7.11 -4.56
C ARG A 257 9.34 8.54 -4.75
N LYS A 258 9.43 9.37 -3.70
CA LYS A 258 10.13 10.68 -3.77
C LYS A 258 11.62 10.50 -4.11
N LEU A 259 12.27 9.50 -3.52
CA LEU A 259 13.66 9.16 -3.80
C LEU A 259 13.86 8.65 -5.23
N PHE A 260 12.99 7.75 -5.72
CA PHE A 260 13.03 7.30 -7.12
C PHE A 260 12.76 8.43 -8.11
N TYR A 261 11.76 9.27 -7.87
CA TYR A 261 11.49 10.47 -8.67
C TYR A 261 12.71 11.39 -8.78
N THR A 262 13.34 11.72 -7.65
CA THR A 262 14.56 12.56 -7.59
C THR A 262 15.72 11.90 -8.35
N ARG A 263 15.83 10.57 -8.23
CA ARG A 263 16.79 9.75 -8.98
C ARG A 263 16.54 9.86 -10.50
N CYS A 264 15.30 9.73 -10.98
CA CYS A 264 14.95 9.91 -12.40
C CYS A 264 15.31 11.32 -12.91
N CYS A 265 15.04 12.37 -12.13
CA CYS A 265 15.43 13.74 -12.47
C CYS A 265 16.95 13.89 -12.66
N ALA A 266 17.75 13.28 -11.77
CA ALA A 266 19.22 13.30 -11.87
C ALA A 266 19.75 12.53 -13.10
N ASP A 267 19.08 11.43 -13.49
CA ASP A 267 19.44 10.65 -14.68
C ASP A 267 19.10 11.40 -15.98
N ILE A 268 17.92 12.02 -16.06
CA ILE A 268 17.51 12.87 -17.19
C ILE A 268 18.46 14.05 -17.37
N LEU A 269 18.98 14.62 -16.28
CA LEU A 269 19.98 15.70 -16.32
C LEU A 269 21.42 15.20 -16.55
N HIS A 270 21.66 13.89 -16.66
CA HIS A 270 23.00 13.28 -16.76
C HIS A 270 23.97 13.69 -15.63
N LEU A 271 23.45 13.98 -14.43
CA LEU A 271 24.23 14.45 -13.28
C LEU A 271 24.81 13.32 -12.40
N ARG A 272 24.56 12.04 -12.73
CA ARG A 272 25.13 10.89 -12.00
C ARG A 272 26.51 10.47 -12.52
N PRO A 273 27.40 9.97 -11.65
CA PRO A 273 28.60 9.27 -12.09
C PRO A 273 28.24 7.99 -12.86
N PHE A 274 28.78 7.86 -14.08
CA PHE A 274 28.66 6.63 -14.87
C PHE A 274 29.56 5.52 -14.28
N PRO A 275 29.13 4.24 -14.29
CA PRO A 275 30.02 3.12 -14.04
C PRO A 275 31.04 2.99 -15.18
N GLU A 276 32.26 2.54 -14.84
CA GLU A 276 33.27 2.22 -15.85
C GLU A 276 33.00 0.85 -16.49
N SER A 277 33.30 0.75 -17.80
CA SER A 277 33.35 -0.47 -18.62
C SER A 277 32.37 -1.60 -18.29
N CYS A 278 31.32 -1.72 -19.11
CA CYS A 278 30.79 -3.04 -19.47
C CYS A 278 30.73 -3.16 -20.99
N GLY A 279 31.32 -4.22 -21.52
CA GLY A 279 31.09 -4.64 -22.91
C GLY A 279 29.64 -5.10 -23.10
N SER A 280 29.23 -5.32 -24.35
CA SER A 280 27.85 -5.55 -24.77
C SER A 280 27.15 -6.75 -24.11
N SER A 281 26.65 -6.60 -22.87
CA SER A 281 25.74 -7.56 -22.24
C SER A 281 24.80 -6.92 -21.21
N SER A 282 23.51 -7.11 -21.44
CA SER A 282 22.46 -7.07 -20.42
C SER A 282 22.36 -5.84 -19.49
N ILE A 283 21.76 -4.76 -20.00
CA ILE A 283 20.72 -4.03 -19.24
C ILE A 283 19.49 -4.96 -19.12
N ARG A 284 19.64 -6.08 -18.38
CA ARG A 284 18.55 -7.00 -18.10
C ARG A 284 17.69 -6.39 -17.00
N ARG A 285 16.58 -5.78 -17.44
CA ARG A 285 15.36 -5.49 -16.69
C ARG A 285 15.22 -6.37 -15.43
N ARG A 286 15.64 -5.89 -14.25
CA ARG A 286 15.22 -6.46 -12.95
C ARG A 286 13.79 -6.00 -12.62
N ARG A 287 12.86 -6.32 -13.54
CA ARG A 287 11.41 -6.20 -13.34
C ARG A 287 10.96 -7.36 -12.44
N VAL A 288 11.01 -7.14 -11.13
CA VAL A 288 10.31 -7.98 -10.14
C VAL A 288 9.64 -7.02 -9.17
N SER A 289 8.32 -7.09 -9.05
CA SER A 289 7.58 -6.21 -8.12
C SER A 289 7.99 -6.50 -6.68
N GLN A 290 8.53 -5.48 -6.01
CA GLN A 290 8.91 -5.58 -4.60
C GLN A 290 7.71 -5.40 -3.66
N PHE A 291 6.61 -4.80 -4.14
CA PHE A 291 5.33 -4.74 -3.45
C PHE A 291 4.88 -6.14 -3.00
N GLY A 292 4.96 -7.13 -3.90
CA GLY A 292 4.61 -8.51 -3.58
C GLY A 292 5.63 -9.20 -2.64
N SER A 293 6.91 -9.23 -3.02
CA SER A 293 7.88 -10.13 -2.38
C SER A 293 8.25 -9.78 -0.93
N VAL A 294 8.24 -8.51 -0.55
CA VAL A 294 8.60 -8.08 0.81
C VAL A 294 7.43 -8.27 1.79
N LEU A 295 6.18 -8.14 1.33
CA LEU A 295 4.99 -8.22 2.19
C LEU A 295 4.31 -9.59 2.18
N LEU A 296 4.37 -10.38 1.10
CA LEU A 296 3.89 -11.77 1.13
C LEU A 296 4.64 -12.60 2.19
N ALA A 297 5.93 -12.34 2.41
CA ALA A 297 6.71 -13.00 3.46
C ALA A 297 6.23 -12.72 4.89
N SER A 298 5.59 -11.56 5.13
CA SER A 298 5.04 -11.18 6.44
C SER A 298 3.54 -11.47 6.59
N VAL A 299 2.81 -11.62 5.49
CA VAL A 299 1.39 -12.01 5.49
C VAL A 299 1.20 -13.54 5.46
N LEU A 300 2.08 -14.28 4.78
CA LEU A 300 2.00 -15.75 4.65
C LEU A 300 2.83 -16.51 5.72
N SER A 301 2.82 -16.04 6.97
CA SER A 301 3.48 -16.71 8.11
C SER A 301 2.48 -17.30 9.12
N PRO A 302 1.76 -18.38 8.79
CA PRO A 302 1.09 -19.20 9.80
C PRO A 302 2.13 -19.97 10.63
N ASN A 303 1.78 -20.32 11.88
CA ASN A 303 2.66 -21.05 12.79
C ASN A 303 3.19 -22.36 12.16
N LEU A 304 4.51 -22.47 12.00
CA LEU A 304 5.18 -23.76 11.81
C LEU A 304 5.89 -24.16 13.12
N ASN A 305 5.44 -25.31 13.65
CA ASN A 305 5.85 -25.83 14.93
C ASN A 305 7.28 -26.40 14.86
N THR A 306 8.00 -26.44 15.98
CA THR A 306 9.36 -27.00 16.04
C THR A 306 9.35 -28.51 15.82
N ASN A 307 10.16 -29.02 14.88
CA ASN A 307 10.92 -30.27 15.09
C ASN A 307 12.02 -30.55 14.04
N HIS A 308 12.94 -31.42 14.46
CA HIS A 308 14.19 -31.87 13.84
C HIS A 308 14.20 -32.20 12.34
N HIS A 309 15.36 -31.97 11.68
CA HIS A 309 16.27 -33.07 11.30
C HIS A 309 17.73 -32.62 11.08
N LYS A 310 18.67 -33.57 11.12
CA LYS A 310 20.14 -33.41 10.88
C LYS A 310 20.54 -33.84 9.44
N HIS A 311 21.82 -33.67 9.11
CA HIS A 311 22.58 -34.08 7.90
C HIS A 311 22.61 -33.02 6.76
N SER A 312 23.70 -32.86 6.00
CA SER A 312 25.08 -33.36 6.14
C SER A 312 26.10 -32.37 5.56
N ILE A 313 27.37 -32.45 5.96
CA ILE A 313 28.49 -31.71 5.35
C ILE A 313 29.34 -32.69 4.52
N THR A 314 29.73 -32.29 3.32
CA THR A 314 30.88 -32.84 2.57
C THR A 314 31.54 -31.70 1.79
N ASN A 315 32.82 -31.45 2.03
CA ASN A 315 33.61 -30.43 1.35
C ASN A 315 34.15 -30.93 -0.01
N ASN A 316 34.59 -30.01 -0.85
CA ASN A 316 35.81 -30.18 -1.65
C ASN A 316 36.37 -28.81 -2.08
N GLU A 317 37.69 -28.77 -2.29
CA GLU A 317 38.49 -27.59 -2.66
C GLU A 317 39.13 -27.85 -4.06
N GLN A 318 40.00 -27.06 -4.71
CA GLN A 318 40.83 -25.87 -4.47
C GLN A 318 40.91 -25.12 -5.83
N SER A 319 41.39 -23.87 -6.00
CA SER A 319 41.46 -22.64 -5.20
C SER A 319 41.90 -21.52 -6.16
N GLN A 320 41.44 -20.27 -5.99
CA GLN A 320 41.79 -19.14 -6.88
C GLN A 320 41.95 -17.83 -6.10
N ASP A 321 43.03 -17.74 -5.33
CA ASP A 321 43.27 -16.72 -4.32
C ASP A 321 43.58 -15.29 -4.82
N THR A 322 43.69 -14.37 -3.86
CA THR A 322 44.23 -12.98 -3.89
C THR A 322 43.30 -11.80 -4.16
N MET A 323 42.09 -11.99 -4.70
CA MET A 323 41.05 -10.92 -4.68
C MET A 323 40.04 -11.07 -3.54
N ASP A 324 39.86 -12.28 -3.01
CA ASP A 324 38.84 -12.54 -1.99
C ASP A 324 39.27 -12.16 -0.57
N GLU A 325 40.57 -12.01 -0.28
CA GLU A 325 41.02 -11.76 1.11
C GLU A 325 40.55 -10.40 1.64
N HIS A 326 40.57 -9.35 0.80
CA HIS A 326 40.04 -8.03 1.18
C HIS A 326 38.51 -7.99 1.23
N LEU A 327 37.83 -8.67 0.31
CA LEU A 327 36.36 -8.76 0.30
C LEU A 327 35.85 -9.58 1.50
N THR A 328 36.50 -10.70 1.80
CA THR A 328 36.24 -11.53 2.97
C THR A 328 36.57 -10.79 4.27
N LYS A 329 37.68 -10.04 4.36
CA LYS A 329 37.95 -9.16 5.51
C LYS A 329 36.85 -8.10 5.68
N LEU A 330 36.37 -7.48 4.59
CA LEU A 330 35.27 -6.52 4.64
C LEU A 330 33.95 -7.18 5.09
N ILE A 331 33.61 -8.35 4.55
CA ILE A 331 32.42 -9.12 4.92
C ILE A 331 32.50 -9.60 6.38
N VAL A 332 33.67 -10.05 6.84
CA VAL A 332 33.90 -10.44 8.24
C VAL A 332 33.80 -9.23 9.17
N ILE A 333 34.33 -8.06 8.80
CA ILE A 333 34.17 -6.82 9.58
C ILE A 333 32.70 -6.40 9.64
N ILE A 334 31.99 -6.41 8.51
CA ILE A 334 30.54 -6.12 8.44
C ILE A 334 29.75 -7.13 9.29
N THR A 335 30.12 -8.42 9.26
CA THR A 335 29.47 -9.47 10.06
C THR A 335 29.78 -9.33 11.56
N LEU A 336 31.01 -8.91 11.92
CA LEU A 336 31.38 -8.59 13.29
C LEU A 336 30.57 -7.39 13.81
N ILE A 337 30.44 -6.33 13.01
CA ILE A 337 29.62 -5.17 13.37
C ILE A 337 28.15 -5.58 13.53
N LEU A 338 27.60 -6.39 12.62
CA LEU A 338 26.23 -6.91 12.70
C LEU A 338 25.97 -7.84 13.89
N THR A 339 27.00 -8.50 14.44
CA THR A 339 26.89 -9.35 15.65
C THR A 339 27.21 -8.61 16.95
N LEU A 340 28.14 -7.66 16.95
CA LEU A 340 28.46 -6.80 18.09
C LEU A 340 27.41 -5.71 18.34
N CYS A 341 26.63 -5.32 17.34
CA CYS A 341 25.47 -4.44 17.50
C CYS A 341 24.19 -5.17 17.99
N ILE A 342 24.29 -6.42 18.47
CA ILE A 342 23.19 -7.09 19.19
C ILE A 342 23.17 -6.61 20.65
N PRO A 343 22.11 -5.92 21.12
CA PRO A 343 21.97 -5.63 22.54
C PRO A 343 21.70 -6.94 23.28
N THR A 344 22.56 -7.29 24.23
CA THR A 344 22.40 -8.46 25.12
C THR A 344 21.37 -8.21 26.22
N ASN A 345 20.16 -7.77 25.85
CA ASN A 345 18.92 -7.96 26.62
C ASN A 345 17.67 -7.75 25.75
N GLY A 346 16.59 -8.45 26.08
CA GLY A 346 15.53 -8.79 25.11
C GLY A 346 14.57 -7.67 24.71
N HIS A 347 14.59 -7.29 23.43
CA HIS A 347 13.41 -6.75 22.72
C HIS A 347 13.35 -7.24 21.27
N TYR A 348 12.27 -7.93 20.90
CA TYR A 348 12.09 -8.53 19.56
C TYR A 348 11.92 -7.51 18.40
N SER A 349 11.80 -6.20 18.70
CA SER A 349 11.68 -5.13 17.69
C SER A 349 12.93 -4.95 16.80
N GLY A 350 14.12 -5.32 17.30
CA GLY A 350 15.39 -4.98 16.63
C GLY A 350 15.63 -5.70 15.29
N LYS A 351 15.25 -6.98 15.16
CA LYS A 351 15.67 -7.81 14.01
C LYS A 351 15.02 -7.39 12.69
N TYR A 352 13.73 -7.05 12.69
CA TYR A 352 13.04 -6.59 11.49
C TYR A 352 13.45 -5.18 11.07
N LYS A 353 13.73 -4.30 12.05
CA LYS A 353 14.40 -3.02 11.78
C LYS A 353 15.75 -3.25 11.12
N LEU A 354 16.57 -4.19 11.58
CA LEU A 354 17.87 -4.47 10.96
C LEU A 354 17.74 -5.02 9.52
N VAL A 355 16.69 -5.77 9.17
CA VAL A 355 16.46 -6.25 7.79
C VAL A 355 15.93 -5.14 6.86
N LEU A 356 14.96 -4.31 7.31
CA LEU A 356 14.56 -3.14 6.53
C LEU A 356 15.74 -2.16 6.40
N TYR A 357 16.44 -1.84 7.49
CA TYR A 357 17.62 -0.98 7.45
C TYR A 357 18.78 -1.60 6.68
N THR A 358 18.96 -2.92 6.57
CA THR A 358 20.00 -3.45 5.65
C THR A 358 19.56 -3.45 4.19
N SER A 359 18.26 -3.57 3.87
CA SER A 359 17.79 -3.31 2.49
C SER A 359 17.85 -1.82 2.13
N MET A 360 17.51 -0.92 3.05
CA MET A 360 17.61 0.53 2.88
C MET A 360 19.06 0.99 2.87
N CYS A 361 19.91 0.48 3.78
CA CYS A 361 21.34 0.76 3.77
C CYS A 361 22.03 0.13 2.56
N ALA A 362 21.63 -1.03 2.03
CA ALA A 362 22.14 -1.49 0.72
C ALA A 362 21.72 -0.54 -0.44
N ARG A 363 20.53 0.09 -0.36
CA ARG A 363 20.05 1.14 -1.28
C ARG A 363 20.61 2.55 -1.01
N MET A 364 21.32 2.75 0.10
CA MET A 364 22.07 3.97 0.47
C MET A 364 23.58 3.81 0.30
N LEU A 365 24.11 2.59 0.45
CA LEU A 365 25.49 2.16 0.25
C LEU A 365 25.78 1.84 -1.23
N SER A 366 24.75 1.87 -2.09
CA SER A 366 24.89 2.61 -3.34
C SER A 366 25.03 4.13 -3.04
N LEU A 367 26.05 4.48 -2.24
CA LEU A 367 26.62 5.82 -2.24
C LEU A 367 27.07 6.05 -3.68
N PRO A 368 26.96 7.28 -4.22
CA PRO A 368 27.54 7.57 -5.51
C PRO A 368 29.06 7.54 -5.36
N ASP A 369 29.66 6.36 -5.55
CA ASP A 369 31.09 6.17 -5.69
C ASP A 369 31.55 6.98 -6.89
N GLY A 370 31.98 8.21 -6.59
CA GLY A 370 33.18 8.83 -7.09
C GLY A 370 33.24 9.15 -8.57
N ASN A 371 32.96 8.23 -9.48
CA ASN A 371 33.77 8.04 -10.68
C ASN A 371 33.77 9.21 -11.67
N ILE A 372 32.68 9.97 -11.85
CA ILE A 372 32.76 11.25 -12.59
C ILE A 372 33.48 12.32 -11.75
N LEU A 373 33.16 12.49 -10.48
CA LEU A 373 33.83 13.46 -9.62
C LEU A 373 35.33 13.15 -9.43
N ASN A 374 35.72 11.88 -9.38
CA ASN A 374 37.09 11.39 -9.19
C ASN A 374 37.87 11.37 -10.50
N ARG A 375 37.26 10.99 -11.64
CA ARG A 375 37.87 11.23 -12.96
C ARG A 375 38.13 12.71 -13.14
N ILE A 376 37.14 13.58 -12.90
CA ILE A 376 37.32 15.03 -13.10
C ILE A 376 38.28 15.63 -12.06
N THR A 377 38.34 15.15 -10.80
CA THR A 377 39.42 15.51 -9.86
C THR A 377 40.80 15.04 -10.39
N GLY A 378 40.87 13.86 -11.00
CA GLY A 378 42.07 13.38 -11.69
C GLY A 378 42.46 14.21 -12.92
N LEU A 379 41.50 14.84 -13.59
CA LEU A 379 41.74 15.84 -14.65
C LEU A 379 42.25 17.18 -14.07
N ILE A 380 41.74 17.60 -12.90
CA ILE A 380 42.19 18.83 -12.22
C ILE A 380 43.67 18.73 -11.80
N ASN A 381 44.14 17.53 -11.45
CA ASN A 381 45.55 17.29 -11.13
C ASN A 381 46.45 17.09 -12.38
N ARG A 382 45.98 17.37 -13.60
CA ARG A 382 46.76 17.26 -14.85
C ARG A 382 46.88 18.62 -15.55
N SER A 383 48.11 19.01 -15.87
CA SER A 383 48.45 20.27 -16.56
C SER A 383 47.91 20.37 -17.99
N SER A 384 47.56 19.24 -18.61
CA SER A 384 46.91 19.19 -19.92
C SER A 384 45.85 18.08 -19.96
N ILE A 385 44.66 18.42 -20.45
CA ILE A 385 43.53 17.50 -20.65
C ILE A 385 43.45 17.15 -22.14
N ASP A 386 43.27 15.86 -22.45
CA ASP A 386 43.34 15.30 -23.80
C ASP A 386 42.15 15.72 -24.67
N GLN A 387 42.35 15.77 -25.99
CA GLN A 387 41.29 16.14 -26.93
C GLN A 387 40.03 15.24 -26.79
N LYS A 388 40.21 13.96 -26.46
CA LYS A 388 39.12 13.01 -26.16
C LYS A 388 38.29 13.44 -24.93
N GLU A 389 38.98 13.84 -23.86
CA GLU A 389 38.37 14.31 -22.61
C GLU A 389 37.65 15.66 -22.82
N ARG A 390 38.24 16.56 -23.64
CA ARG A 390 37.60 17.82 -24.05
C ARG A 390 36.34 17.58 -24.89
N SER A 391 36.31 16.58 -25.78
CA SER A 391 35.08 16.20 -26.49
C SER A 391 34.04 15.54 -25.58
N PHE A 392 34.47 14.74 -24.60
CA PHE A 392 33.57 14.11 -23.63
C PHE A 392 32.83 15.15 -22.77
N LEU A 393 33.55 16.15 -22.23
CA LEU A 393 32.92 17.26 -21.48
C LEU A 393 31.95 18.07 -22.36
N LYS A 394 32.24 18.26 -23.65
CA LYS A 394 31.31 18.91 -24.60
C LYS A 394 30.05 18.09 -24.83
N SER A 395 30.14 16.76 -24.86
CA SER A 395 28.95 15.89 -24.87
C SER A 395 28.16 16.08 -23.58
N LEU A 396 28.80 15.87 -22.42
CA LEU A 396 28.11 15.92 -21.12
C LEU A 396 27.39 17.25 -20.87
N TRP A 397 27.95 18.37 -21.34
CA TRP A 397 27.25 19.67 -21.33
C TRP A 397 26.08 19.76 -22.33
N ASN A 398 26.20 19.20 -23.54
CA ASN A 398 25.06 19.10 -24.46
C ASN A 398 23.95 18.20 -23.88
N ASP A 399 24.33 17.06 -23.30
CA ASP A 399 23.45 16.04 -22.74
C ASP A 399 22.71 16.59 -21.51
N PHE A 400 23.39 17.30 -20.61
CA PHE A 400 22.75 18.09 -19.53
C PHE A 400 21.77 19.15 -20.08
N ASN A 401 22.17 19.94 -21.09
CA ASN A 401 21.30 20.98 -21.65
C ASN A 401 20.04 20.39 -22.32
N ASN A 402 20.18 19.26 -23.02
CA ASN A 402 19.07 18.54 -23.62
C ASN A 402 18.18 17.92 -22.54
N GLY A 403 18.80 17.30 -21.53
CA GLY A 403 18.17 16.77 -20.33
C GLY A 403 17.31 17.79 -19.60
N LEU A 404 17.83 18.99 -19.33
CA LEU A 404 17.09 20.06 -18.66
C LEU A 404 15.87 20.53 -19.48
N ASN A 405 15.97 20.54 -20.81
CA ASN A 405 14.85 20.83 -21.70
C ASN A 405 13.80 19.69 -21.69
N THR A 406 14.23 18.43 -21.68
CA THR A 406 13.34 17.25 -21.58
C THR A 406 12.63 17.20 -20.22
N LEU A 407 13.39 17.37 -19.13
CA LEU A 407 12.86 17.45 -17.77
C LEU A 407 11.82 18.57 -17.68
N THR A 408 12.14 19.76 -18.18
CA THR A 408 11.21 20.90 -18.29
C THR A 408 9.92 20.50 -19.00
N LYS A 409 10.00 19.88 -20.18
CA LYS A 409 8.82 19.50 -20.98
C LYS A 409 7.95 18.48 -20.25
N GLN A 410 8.55 17.43 -19.68
CA GLN A 410 7.83 16.44 -18.87
C GLN A 410 7.12 17.09 -17.67
N HIS A 411 7.74 18.09 -17.03
CA HIS A 411 7.17 18.75 -15.84
C HIS A 411 6.06 19.77 -16.15
N HIS A 412 5.86 20.18 -17.41
CA HIS A 412 4.64 20.90 -17.83
C HIS A 412 3.47 19.95 -18.14
N LEU A 413 3.73 18.64 -18.21
CA LEU A 413 2.75 17.59 -18.52
C LEU A 413 2.43 16.72 -17.28
N ILE A 414 2.52 17.32 -16.10
CA ILE A 414 2.15 16.70 -14.82
C ILE A 414 1.36 17.67 -13.94
N SER A 415 0.53 17.12 -13.06
CA SER A 415 -0.17 17.84 -12.00
C SER A 415 0.23 17.28 -10.64
N ILE A 416 0.31 18.15 -9.63
CA ILE A 416 0.53 17.77 -8.22
C ILE A 416 -0.48 18.59 -7.40
N PRO A 417 -1.69 18.06 -7.15
CA PRO A 417 -2.76 18.83 -6.50
C PRO A 417 -2.48 19.11 -5.01
N ASP A 418 -1.71 18.26 -4.35
CA ASP A 418 -1.35 18.46 -2.94
C ASP A 418 -0.14 19.38 -2.77
N ARG A 419 -0.35 20.49 -2.04
CA ARG A 419 0.66 21.54 -1.84
C ARG A 419 1.85 21.07 -0.99
N GLU A 420 1.61 20.22 0.01
CA GLU A 420 2.70 19.70 0.86
C GLU A 420 3.59 18.73 0.09
N LEU A 421 3.02 17.84 -0.72
CA LEU A 421 3.79 16.98 -1.63
C LEU A 421 4.57 17.80 -2.65
N LYS A 422 3.95 18.78 -3.32
CA LYS A 422 4.63 19.67 -4.26
C LYS A 422 5.82 20.38 -3.59
N ASN A 423 5.60 20.99 -2.44
CA ASN A 423 6.65 21.70 -1.70
C ASN A 423 7.76 20.74 -1.22
N SER A 424 7.40 19.55 -0.72
CA SER A 424 8.35 18.51 -0.31
C SER A 424 9.23 18.05 -1.47
N LEU A 425 8.66 17.91 -2.67
CA LEU A 425 9.40 17.53 -3.87
C LEU A 425 10.29 18.67 -4.36
N GLU A 426 9.82 19.91 -4.35
CA GLU A 426 10.63 21.09 -4.71
C GLU A 426 11.88 21.21 -3.82
N HIS A 427 11.70 21.15 -2.50
CA HIS A 427 12.82 21.23 -1.54
C HIS A 427 13.79 20.06 -1.71
N GLN A 428 13.29 18.85 -1.97
CA GLN A 428 14.13 17.68 -2.23
C GLN A 428 14.92 17.80 -3.54
N LEU A 429 14.28 18.20 -4.65
CA LEU A 429 14.97 18.41 -5.92
C LEU A 429 16.02 19.52 -5.83
N VAL A 430 15.72 20.63 -5.17
CA VAL A 430 16.70 21.71 -4.95
C VAL A 430 17.89 21.20 -4.14
N ARG A 431 17.64 20.57 -2.98
CA ARG A 431 18.71 20.04 -2.11
C ARG A 431 19.60 19.03 -2.83
N ASP A 432 19.01 18.09 -3.57
CA ASP A 432 19.75 16.95 -4.12
C ASP A 432 20.38 17.28 -5.50
N LEU A 433 19.67 18.00 -6.38
CA LEU A 433 20.17 18.29 -7.74
C LEU A 433 21.11 19.50 -7.79
N VAL A 434 20.90 20.54 -6.97
CA VAL A 434 21.75 21.74 -7.03
C VAL A 434 23.16 21.44 -6.51
N VAL A 435 23.30 20.54 -5.52
CA VAL A 435 24.62 20.07 -5.05
C VAL A 435 25.35 19.29 -6.16
N LEU A 436 24.66 18.40 -6.88
CA LEU A 436 25.24 17.67 -8.01
C LEU A 436 25.61 18.61 -9.16
N TYR A 437 24.73 19.56 -9.50
CA TYR A 437 25.00 20.55 -10.55
C TYR A 437 26.16 21.48 -10.19
N ARG A 438 26.23 21.95 -8.94
CA ARG A 438 27.34 22.76 -8.41
C ARG A 438 28.67 22.03 -8.58
N GLY A 439 28.76 20.78 -8.13
CA GLY A 439 29.97 19.96 -8.26
C GLY A 439 30.37 19.65 -9.72
N PHE A 440 29.42 19.57 -10.64
CA PHE A 440 29.68 19.45 -12.08
C PHE A 440 30.13 20.78 -12.72
N TRP A 441 29.50 21.89 -12.33
CA TRP A 441 29.76 23.24 -12.84
C TRP A 441 31.13 23.76 -12.40
N GLU A 442 31.44 23.69 -11.10
CA GLU A 442 32.71 24.18 -10.52
C GLU A 442 33.91 23.44 -11.11
N LYS A 443 33.81 22.11 -11.27
CA LYS A 443 34.85 21.31 -11.92
C LYS A 443 34.94 21.51 -13.44
N SER A 444 33.84 21.90 -14.10
CA SER A 444 33.88 22.29 -15.51
C SER A 444 34.50 23.67 -15.73
N MET A 445 34.37 24.58 -14.75
CA MET A 445 35.02 25.90 -14.76
C MET A 445 36.53 25.81 -14.65
N SER A 446 37.06 24.94 -13.79
CA SER A 446 38.51 24.73 -13.62
C SER A 446 39.20 24.15 -14.85
N ILE A 447 38.44 23.63 -15.82
CA ILE A 447 38.95 22.93 -17.00
C ILE A 447 38.86 23.77 -18.28
N ALA A 448 39.96 23.81 -19.05
CA ALA A 448 40.07 24.51 -20.33
C ALA A 448 39.59 23.65 -21.53
N PHE A 449 38.38 23.08 -21.47
CA PHE A 449 37.88 22.15 -22.50
C PHE A 449 37.43 22.81 -23.81
N THR A 450 37.16 24.12 -23.80
CA THR A 450 36.60 24.87 -24.93
C THR A 450 37.05 26.33 -24.91
N THR A 451 37.20 26.94 -26.09
CA THR A 451 37.48 28.37 -26.26
C THR A 451 36.22 29.23 -26.15
N ASN A 452 35.05 28.68 -26.47
CA ASN A 452 33.74 29.29 -26.24
C ASN A 452 33.02 28.47 -25.16
N ARG A 453 32.92 29.01 -23.94
CA ARG A 453 32.30 28.35 -22.78
C ARG A 453 30.78 28.54 -22.77
N ASP A 454 30.31 29.74 -23.12
CA ASP A 454 28.90 30.16 -23.01
C ASP A 454 27.97 29.34 -23.92
N LYS A 455 28.48 28.83 -25.04
CA LYS A 455 27.79 27.86 -25.92
C LYS A 455 27.36 26.59 -25.17
N TYR A 456 28.13 26.16 -24.18
CA TYR A 456 27.94 24.92 -23.43
C TYR A 456 27.36 25.16 -22.03
N ILE A 457 27.86 26.16 -21.32
CA ILE A 457 27.53 26.45 -19.93
C ILE A 457 26.56 27.63 -19.89
N LYS A 458 25.27 27.32 -20.09
CA LYS A 458 24.20 28.31 -20.34
C LYS A 458 23.52 28.86 -19.09
N LEU A 459 23.90 28.36 -17.91
CA LEU A 459 23.30 28.65 -16.60
C LEU A 459 24.41 28.79 -15.55
N SER A 460 24.18 29.65 -14.55
CA SER A 460 24.91 29.61 -13.28
C SER A 460 24.23 28.61 -12.32
N VAL A 461 24.84 28.35 -11.18
CA VAL A 461 24.26 27.46 -10.16
C VAL A 461 22.96 28.06 -9.58
N GLU A 462 22.92 29.36 -9.40
CA GLU A 462 21.77 30.14 -8.93
C GLU A 462 20.66 30.14 -9.99
N GLY A 463 21.02 30.30 -11.27
CA GLY A 463 20.08 30.19 -12.39
C GLY A 463 19.47 28.79 -12.50
N PHE A 464 20.26 27.74 -12.28
CA PHE A 464 19.76 26.36 -12.21
C PHE A 464 18.86 26.12 -10.98
N GLU A 465 19.23 26.64 -9.82
CA GLU A 465 18.43 26.56 -8.58
C GLU A 465 17.05 27.23 -8.76
N ILE A 466 17.00 28.43 -9.32
CA ILE A 466 15.77 29.13 -9.72
C ILE A 466 14.97 28.32 -10.75
N ARG A 467 15.66 27.64 -11.67
CA ARG A 467 15.03 26.81 -12.72
C ARG A 467 14.38 25.54 -12.16
N ILE A 468 14.95 24.95 -11.12
CA ILE A 468 14.41 23.78 -10.41
C ILE A 468 13.26 24.18 -9.47
N ARG A 469 13.35 25.29 -8.72
CA ARG A 469 12.20 25.79 -7.93
C ARG A 469 10.95 26.01 -8.81
N ASN A 470 11.14 26.66 -9.96
CA ASN A 470 10.05 26.94 -10.89
C ASN A 470 9.63 25.75 -11.77
N LEU A 471 10.20 24.56 -11.57
CA LEU A 471 9.89 23.37 -12.38
C LEU A 471 8.40 22.96 -12.30
N PHE A 472 7.78 23.17 -11.14
CA PHE A 472 6.35 22.87 -10.88
C PHE A 472 5.42 24.08 -11.04
N ASN A 473 5.91 25.25 -11.47
CA ASN A 473 5.14 26.50 -11.51
C ASN A 473 4.66 26.89 -12.92
N GLY A 474 5.09 26.16 -13.96
CA GLY A 474 4.74 26.43 -15.37
C GLY A 474 3.28 26.09 -15.77
N THR A 475 2.44 25.62 -14.84
CA THR A 475 1.05 25.22 -15.12
C THR A 475 0.02 26.35 -14.95
N SER A 476 0.41 27.54 -14.49
CA SER A 476 -0.52 28.61 -14.07
C SER A 476 -0.73 29.77 -15.06
N THR A 477 -0.23 29.68 -16.31
CA THR A 477 -0.22 30.84 -17.25
C THR A 477 -1.11 30.71 -18.49
N ASN A 478 -1.91 29.65 -18.62
CA ASN A 478 -2.75 29.39 -19.82
C ASN A 478 -4.27 29.40 -19.57
N SER A 479 -4.75 29.82 -18.39
CA SER A 479 -6.19 29.90 -18.07
C SER A 479 -6.86 31.25 -18.35
N THR A 480 -6.18 32.16 -19.06
CA THR A 480 -6.70 33.50 -19.42
C THR A 480 -6.35 33.88 -20.86
N ARG A 481 -6.89 33.16 -21.86
CA ARG A 481 -7.09 33.65 -23.26
C ARG A 481 -7.87 32.67 -24.16
N GLN A 482 -9.19 32.56 -23.94
CA GLN A 482 -10.26 32.90 -24.90
C GLN A 482 -11.62 32.50 -24.35
#